data_AF-A0A9D1C3H2-F1
#
_entry.id   AF-A0A9D1C3H2-F1
#
_cell.length_a   1.000
_cell.length_b   1.000
_cell.length_c   1.000
_cell.angle_alpha   90.00
_cell.angle_beta   90.00
_cell.angle_gamma   90.00
#
_symmetry.space_group_name_H-M   'P 1'
#
loop_
_entity.id
_entity.type
_entity.pdbx_description
1 polymer ?
#
loop_
_entity_poly.entity_id
_entity_poly.type
_entity_poly.pdbx_seq_one_letter_code
_entity_poly.pdbx_strand_id
1 'polypeptide(L)'
;MVCETILKEESTAFICESCKKDLKRYGRGFFRAAELPYIDGLFAAFNYIDGIETAIHAFKFKNQPRLSETIGGLLSEELSKYGVLPGFDYIVPVPMHPRKKRQRGYNQSELIARQLGEFLNMEVRTDILKKTRYTRPQSKLKRNDRLHNLEGAFSVSPDVFVEGKRILLVDDVLTTGTTINTCAKILKDKGVNMIYGIVIAIAEK
;
A
#
# COMPACT_ATOMS: atom_id res chain seq x y z
N MET A 1 18.54 -8.43 7.55
CA MET A 1 18.41 -8.70 9.00
C MET A 1 18.47 -7.36 9.72
N VAL A 2 17.47 -7.01 10.54
CA VAL A 2 17.47 -5.73 11.29
C VAL A 2 18.25 -5.94 12.59
N CYS A 3 19.18 -5.04 12.92
CA CYS A 3 20.05 -5.15 14.11
C CYS A 3 19.33 -4.74 15.41
N GLU A 4 19.91 -5.09 16.56
CA GLU A 4 19.40 -4.76 17.90
C GLU A 4 19.87 -3.38 18.42
N THR A 5 20.34 -2.49 17.54
CA THR A 5 20.80 -1.16 17.94
C THR A 5 19.66 -0.36 18.58
N ILE A 6 19.89 0.11 19.81
CA ILE A 6 18.99 1.03 20.51
C ILE A 6 19.08 2.40 19.83
N LEU A 7 17.97 2.85 19.28
CA LEU A 7 17.84 4.18 18.69
C LEU A 7 17.61 5.21 19.79
N LYS A 8 18.10 6.43 19.59
CA LYS A 8 17.86 7.55 20.53
C LYS A 8 16.37 7.83 20.61
N GLU A 9 15.87 8.26 21.77
CA GLU A 9 14.44 8.59 21.98
C GLU A 9 13.92 9.65 20.99
N GLU A 10 14.80 10.53 20.51
CA GLU A 10 14.50 11.60 19.55
C GLU A 10 14.45 11.12 18.08
N SER A 11 14.70 9.84 17.81
CA SER A 11 14.74 9.32 16.45
C SER A 11 13.33 9.26 15.86
N THR A 12 13.10 10.01 14.79
CA THR A 12 11.82 9.99 14.04
C THR A 12 11.63 8.72 13.20
N ALA A 13 12.71 7.93 13.03
CA ALA A 13 12.69 6.65 12.34
C ALA A 13 13.08 5.51 13.29
N PHE A 14 12.30 4.44 13.30
CA PHE A 14 12.53 3.19 14.05
C PHE A 14 13.48 2.24 13.30
N ILE A 15 14.45 2.77 12.55
CA ILE A 15 15.47 2.01 11.83
C ILE A 15 16.79 2.78 11.85
N CYS A 16 17.91 2.10 12.10
CA CYS A 16 19.23 2.73 12.01
C CYS A 16 19.70 2.87 10.56
N GLU A 17 20.65 3.77 10.32
CA GLU A 17 21.15 4.06 8.97
C GLU A 17 21.81 2.85 8.29
N SER A 18 22.49 1.96 9.02
CA SER A 18 23.06 0.73 8.43
C SER A 18 21.95 -0.21 7.96
N CYS A 19 20.98 -0.53 8.83
CA CYS A 19 19.84 -1.37 8.46
C CYS A 19 19.06 -0.78 7.29
N LYS A 20 18.86 0.54 7.27
CA LYS A 20 18.23 1.25 6.16
C LYS A 20 19.01 1.08 4.85
N LYS A 21 20.35 1.15 4.89
CA LYS A 21 21.21 0.91 3.73
C LYS A 21 21.18 -0.54 3.25
N ASP A 22 20.92 -1.50 4.13
CA ASP A 22 20.88 -2.92 3.78
C ASP A 22 19.53 -3.37 3.22
N LEU A 23 18.47 -2.57 3.35
CA LEU A 23 17.17 -2.90 2.76
C LEU A 23 17.28 -3.08 1.23
N LYS A 24 16.74 -4.18 0.72
CA LYS A 24 16.75 -4.46 -0.71
C LYS A 24 15.74 -3.57 -1.44
N ARG A 25 16.22 -2.52 -2.12
CA ARG A 25 15.38 -1.66 -2.97
C ARG A 25 14.83 -2.47 -4.14
N TYR A 26 13.65 -2.09 -4.60
CA TYR A 26 13.13 -2.59 -5.87
C TYR A 26 13.92 -2.01 -7.06
N GLY A 27 14.30 -0.73 -6.95
CA GLY A 27 15.32 -0.12 -7.83
C GLY A 27 14.79 0.47 -9.14
N ARG A 28 13.49 0.78 -9.23
CA ARG A 28 12.91 1.48 -10.38
C ARG A 28 11.74 2.38 -9.99
N GLY A 29 11.52 3.41 -10.81
CA GLY A 29 10.34 4.27 -10.75
C GLY A 29 9.07 3.52 -11.19
N PHE A 30 7.98 4.27 -11.39
CA PHE A 30 6.71 3.67 -11.81
C PHE A 30 6.86 2.82 -13.08
N PHE A 31 6.24 1.65 -13.07
CA PHE A 31 6.27 0.71 -14.18
C PHE A 31 4.91 0.08 -14.45
N ARG A 32 4.68 -0.34 -15.70
CA ARG A 32 3.47 -1.09 -16.04
C ARG A 32 3.66 -2.56 -15.72
N ALA A 33 2.79 -3.11 -14.87
CA ALA A 33 2.74 -4.54 -14.55
C ALA A 33 1.67 -5.21 -15.42
N ALA A 34 2.08 -6.12 -16.32
CA ALA A 34 1.18 -6.73 -17.31
C ALA A 34 0.04 -7.54 -16.66
N GLU A 35 0.32 -8.13 -15.50
CA GLU A 35 -0.60 -8.92 -14.69
C GLU A 35 -1.63 -8.09 -13.89
N LEU A 36 -1.49 -6.75 -13.87
CA LEU A 36 -2.39 -5.81 -13.19
C LEU A 36 -3.03 -4.85 -14.21
N PRO A 37 -3.96 -5.33 -15.07
CA PRO A 37 -4.45 -4.58 -16.23
C PRO A 37 -5.20 -3.28 -15.89
N TYR A 38 -5.67 -3.10 -14.65
CA TYR A 38 -6.39 -1.90 -14.23
C TYR A 38 -5.49 -0.87 -13.54
N ILE A 39 -4.20 -1.17 -13.37
CA ILE A 39 -3.18 -0.27 -12.83
C ILE A 39 -2.34 0.26 -13.99
N ASP A 40 -2.35 1.57 -14.18
CA ASP A 40 -1.63 2.24 -15.27
C ASP A 40 -0.13 2.34 -15.00
N GLY A 41 0.26 2.38 -13.72
CA GLY A 41 1.64 2.34 -13.26
C GLY A 41 1.72 1.89 -11.80
N LEU A 42 2.74 1.10 -11.46
CA LEU A 42 2.99 0.58 -10.13
C LEU A 42 4.36 1.06 -9.63
N PHE A 43 4.44 1.41 -8.35
CA PHE A 43 5.70 1.66 -7.65
C PHE A 43 5.82 0.78 -6.42
N ALA A 44 7.02 0.26 -6.19
CA ALA A 44 7.41 -0.42 -4.96
C ALA A 44 8.77 0.13 -4.50
N ALA A 45 8.90 0.45 -3.22
CA ALA A 45 10.19 0.91 -2.68
C ALA A 45 11.18 -0.26 -2.51
N PHE A 46 10.69 -1.40 -2.01
CA PHE A 46 11.53 -2.53 -1.61
C PHE A 46 11.09 -3.87 -2.20
N ASN A 47 12.01 -4.82 -2.25
CA ASN A 47 11.67 -6.24 -2.33
C ASN A 47 11.30 -6.71 -0.91
N TYR A 48 10.29 -7.57 -0.79
CA TYR A 48 9.78 -8.08 0.50
C TYR A 48 10.69 -9.16 1.10
N ILE A 49 11.96 -8.81 1.28
CA ILE A 49 13.05 -9.64 1.80
C ILE A 49 14.05 -8.77 2.58
N ASP A 50 14.98 -9.42 3.27
CA ASP A 50 16.15 -8.83 3.90
C ASP A 50 15.90 -7.79 5.00
N GLY A 51 14.70 -7.78 5.59
CA GLY A 51 14.41 -7.05 6.83
C GLY A 51 13.23 -6.11 6.76
N ILE A 52 12.82 -5.68 5.56
CA ILE A 52 11.58 -4.92 5.41
C ILE A 52 10.37 -5.78 5.78
N GLU A 53 10.43 -7.11 5.55
CA GLU A 53 9.35 -8.01 5.97
C GLU A 53 9.18 -8.05 7.49
N THR A 54 10.26 -7.86 8.26
CA THR A 54 10.21 -7.82 9.73
C THR A 54 9.44 -6.59 10.21
N ALA A 55 9.77 -5.41 9.67
CA ALA A 55 9.09 -4.17 10.01
C ALA A 55 7.61 -4.23 9.61
N ILE A 56 7.32 -4.72 8.39
CA ILE A 56 5.95 -4.90 7.91
C ILE A 56 5.19 -5.95 8.74
N HIS A 57 5.83 -7.04 9.15
CA HIS A 57 5.23 -8.05 10.01
C HIS A 57 4.88 -7.48 11.39
N ALA A 58 5.78 -6.72 12.02
CA ALA A 58 5.50 -6.02 13.26
C ALA A 58 4.34 -5.02 13.09
N PHE A 59 4.32 -4.29 11.98
CA PHE A 59 3.25 -3.38 11.59
C PHE A 59 1.92 -4.08 11.26
N LYS A 60 1.91 -5.37 10.94
CA LYS A 60 0.68 -6.14 10.66
C LYS A 60 0.14 -6.91 11.86
N PHE A 61 1.02 -7.36 12.75
CA PHE A 61 0.68 -8.40 13.73
C PHE A 61 1.11 -8.08 15.16
N LYS A 62 1.93 -7.05 15.40
CA LYS A 62 2.41 -6.67 16.75
C LYS A 62 1.83 -5.34 17.25
N ASN A 63 0.80 -4.80 16.57
CA ASN A 63 0.13 -3.53 16.93
C ASN A 63 1.13 -2.37 17.14
N GLN A 64 2.00 -2.13 16.16
CA GLN A 64 3.00 -1.07 16.19
C GLN A 64 2.68 0.02 15.15
N PRO A 65 1.60 0.82 15.33
CA PRO A 65 1.17 1.80 14.33
C PRO A 65 2.20 2.90 14.08
N ARG A 66 3.06 3.23 15.06
CA ARG A 66 4.15 4.21 14.92
C ARG A 66 5.17 3.81 13.85
N LEU A 67 5.28 2.52 13.50
CA LEU A 67 6.11 2.10 12.37
C LEU A 67 5.64 2.69 11.03
N SER A 68 4.41 3.18 10.93
CA SER A 68 3.93 3.87 9.73
C SER A 68 4.76 5.11 9.40
N GLU A 69 5.26 5.86 10.39
CA GLU A 69 6.11 7.03 10.18
C GLU A 69 7.43 6.62 9.50
N THR A 70 8.07 5.56 10.01
CA THR A 70 9.31 5.05 9.44
C THR A 70 9.10 4.44 8.07
N ILE A 71 8.12 3.56 7.92
CA ILE A 71 7.88 2.85 6.66
C ILE A 71 7.37 3.81 5.58
N GLY A 72 6.49 4.74 5.96
CA GLY A 72 6.00 5.81 5.10
C GLY A 72 7.13 6.75 4.68
N GLY A 73 7.98 7.17 5.62
CA GLY A 73 9.17 7.98 5.34
C GLY A 73 10.13 7.29 4.36
N LEU A 74 10.42 6.00 4.57
CA LEU A 74 11.25 5.21 3.64
C LEU A 74 10.62 5.12 2.24
N LEU A 75 9.31 4.91 2.16
CA LEU A 75 8.58 4.87 0.89
C LEU A 75 8.65 6.21 0.16
N SER A 76 8.42 7.32 0.86
CA SER A 76 8.51 8.68 0.34
C SER A 76 9.93 9.04 -0.12
N GLU A 77 10.94 8.66 0.65
CA GLU A 77 12.34 8.88 0.30
C GLU A 77 12.72 8.11 -0.97
N GLU A 78 12.36 6.83 -1.08
CA GLU A 78 12.63 6.06 -2.30
C GLU A 78 11.84 6.60 -3.50
N LEU A 79 10.59 7.04 -3.31
CA LEU A 79 9.78 7.67 -4.36
C LEU A 79 10.43 8.95 -4.89
N SER A 80 11.00 9.78 -4.01
CA SER A 80 11.62 11.07 -4.37
C SER A 80 12.77 10.96 -5.37
N LYS A 81 13.40 9.78 -5.48
CA LYS A 81 14.56 9.54 -6.35
C LYS A 81 14.20 9.45 -7.83
N TYR A 82 12.92 9.26 -8.17
CA TYR A 82 12.48 8.98 -9.54
C TYR A 82 11.78 10.17 -10.24
N GLY A 83 11.92 11.37 -9.70
CA GLY A 83 11.51 12.61 -10.36
C GLY A 83 10.03 12.95 -10.22
N VAL A 84 9.51 13.72 -11.18
CA VAL A 84 8.15 14.29 -11.12
C VAL A 84 7.10 13.20 -11.29
N LEU A 85 6.21 13.09 -10.31
CA LEU A 85 5.09 12.18 -10.33
C LEU A 85 4.03 12.62 -11.37
N PRO A 86 3.27 11.68 -11.95
CA PRO A 86 2.04 12.04 -12.64
C PRO A 86 1.13 12.84 -11.70
N GLY A 87 0.42 13.83 -12.24
CA GLY A 87 -0.57 14.56 -11.45
C GLY A 87 -1.70 13.63 -10.99
N PHE A 88 -1.95 13.58 -9.68
CA PHE A 88 -3.04 12.85 -9.06
C PHE A 88 -3.96 13.84 -8.32
N ASP A 89 -5.25 13.55 -8.29
CA ASP A 89 -6.22 14.39 -7.60
C ASP A 89 -6.25 14.09 -6.09
N TYR A 90 -6.08 12.82 -5.71
CA TYR A 90 -6.01 12.39 -4.31
C TYR A 90 -5.42 10.97 -4.18
N ILE A 91 -5.05 10.64 -2.94
CA ILE A 91 -4.55 9.32 -2.54
C ILE A 91 -5.71 8.51 -1.96
N VAL A 92 -5.84 7.24 -2.36
CA VAL A 92 -6.86 6.33 -1.82
C VAL A 92 -6.18 5.09 -1.25
N PRO A 93 -6.28 4.83 0.07
CA PRO A 93 -5.78 3.59 0.64
C PRO A 93 -6.70 2.42 0.31
N VAL A 94 -6.11 1.25 0.04
CA VAL A 94 -6.86 -0.01 -0.03
C VAL A 94 -7.58 -0.26 1.30
N PRO A 95 -8.91 -0.48 1.30
CA PRO A 95 -9.66 -0.57 2.54
C PRO A 95 -9.49 -1.93 3.22
N MET A 96 -9.40 -1.89 4.54
CA MET A 96 -9.47 -3.08 5.38
C MET A 96 -10.92 -3.35 5.82
N HIS A 97 -11.30 -4.62 5.89
CA HIS A 97 -12.62 -5.01 6.41
C HIS A 97 -12.76 -4.59 7.89
N PRO A 98 -13.91 -4.04 8.34
CA PRO A 98 -14.09 -3.53 9.71
C PRO A 98 -13.73 -4.52 10.82
N ARG A 99 -14.06 -5.82 10.66
CA ARG A 99 -13.64 -6.87 11.61
C ARG A 99 -12.12 -6.98 11.75
N LYS A 100 -11.36 -6.92 10.64
CA LYS A 100 -9.89 -6.95 10.69
C LYS A 100 -9.34 -5.64 11.25
N LYS A 101 -9.93 -4.50 10.91
CA LYS A 101 -9.53 -3.20 11.47
C LYS A 101 -9.71 -3.20 13.00
N ARG A 102 -10.80 -3.76 13.53
CA ARG A 102 -11.00 -3.94 14.98
C ARG A 102 -9.98 -4.89 15.62
N GLN A 103 -9.71 -6.03 14.99
CA GLN A 103 -8.72 -6.99 15.51
C GLN A 103 -7.29 -6.40 15.52
N ARG A 104 -6.96 -5.60 14.50
CA ARG A 104 -5.60 -5.10 14.27
C ARG A 104 -5.36 -3.70 14.84
N GLY A 105 -6.41 -2.97 15.19
CA GLY A 105 -6.38 -1.58 15.64
C GLY A 105 -6.44 -0.55 14.51
N TYR A 106 -5.84 -0.84 13.34
CA TYR A 106 -5.70 0.12 12.24
C TYR A 106 -5.68 -0.54 10.86
N ASN A 107 -5.80 0.29 9.81
CA ASN A 107 -5.55 -0.09 8.42
C ASN A 107 -4.14 0.37 8.02
N GLN A 108 -3.25 -0.57 7.67
CA GLN A 108 -1.86 -0.28 7.27
C GLN A 108 -1.82 0.70 6.12
N SER A 109 -2.56 0.40 5.05
CA SER A 109 -2.58 1.19 3.82
C SER A 109 -3.08 2.60 4.08
N GLU A 110 -3.99 2.79 5.05
CA GLU A 110 -4.46 4.11 5.48
C GLU A 110 -3.35 4.92 6.16
N LEU A 111 -2.61 4.32 7.11
CA LEU A 111 -1.54 5.03 7.80
C LEU A 111 -0.38 5.39 6.85
N ILE A 112 -0.02 4.47 5.94
CA ILE A 112 0.98 4.73 4.90
C ILE A 112 0.51 5.84 3.97
N ALA A 113 -0.76 5.82 3.55
CA ALA A 113 -1.32 6.85 2.69
C ALA A 113 -1.29 8.24 3.35
N ARG A 114 -1.48 8.35 4.66
CA ARG A 114 -1.37 9.62 5.40
C ARG A 114 0.06 10.17 5.36
N GLN A 115 1.05 9.32 5.60
CA GLN A 115 2.47 9.71 5.50
C GLN A 115 2.85 10.15 4.09
N LEU A 116 2.35 9.45 3.06
CA LEU A 116 2.50 9.88 1.67
C LEU A 116 1.77 11.19 1.36
N GLY A 117 0.57 11.39 1.91
CA GLY A 117 -0.21 12.61 1.71
C GLY A 117 0.48 13.83 2.30
N GLU A 118 1.09 13.70 3.47
CA GLU A 118 1.93 14.75 4.07
C GLU A 118 3.14 15.06 3.20
N PHE A 119 3.85 14.03 2.73
CA PHE A 119 5.03 14.19 1.86
C PHE A 119 4.71 14.82 0.50
N LEU A 120 3.62 14.39 -0.14
CA LEU A 120 3.20 14.85 -1.47
C LEU A 120 2.33 16.10 -1.43
N ASN A 121 1.97 16.59 -0.23
CA ASN A 121 0.96 17.63 -0.02
C ASN A 121 -0.35 17.32 -0.78
N MET A 122 -0.87 16.11 -0.55
CA MET A 122 -2.04 15.56 -1.24
C MET A 122 -3.12 15.10 -0.27
N GLU A 123 -4.38 15.30 -0.67
CA GLU A 123 -5.53 14.81 0.08
C GLU A 123 -5.59 13.27 0.10
N VAL A 124 -5.85 12.71 1.28
CA VAL A 124 -6.05 11.26 1.48
C VAL A 124 -7.53 10.96 1.71
N ARG A 125 -8.13 10.21 0.80
CA ARG A 125 -9.57 9.91 0.77
C ARG A 125 -9.85 8.47 1.21
N THR A 126 -10.23 8.30 2.47
CA THR A 126 -10.53 6.99 3.09
C THR A 126 -12.00 6.57 2.93
N ASP A 127 -12.83 7.46 2.38
CA ASP A 127 -14.27 7.32 2.20
C ASP A 127 -14.65 6.72 0.83
N ILE A 128 -13.72 6.70 -0.13
CA ILE A 128 -13.99 6.26 -1.52
C ILE A 128 -14.19 4.76 -1.63
N LEU A 129 -13.27 3.97 -1.08
CA LEU A 129 -13.30 2.53 -1.17
C LEU A 129 -13.75 1.90 0.16
N LYS A 130 -14.63 0.91 0.08
CA LYS A 130 -15.07 0.11 1.23
C LYS A 130 -14.84 -1.37 0.96
N LYS A 131 -14.44 -2.11 2.00
CA LYS A 131 -14.37 -3.57 1.98
C LYS A 131 -15.59 -4.14 2.69
N THR A 132 -16.57 -4.61 1.92
CA THR A 132 -17.91 -5.00 2.38
C THR A 132 -17.99 -6.45 2.87
N ARG A 133 -17.12 -7.35 2.38
CA ARG A 133 -17.11 -8.76 2.79
C ARG A 133 -15.86 -9.13 3.59
N TYR A 134 -16.07 -9.92 4.65
CA TYR A 134 -14.97 -10.50 5.41
C TYR A 134 -14.40 -11.70 4.66
N THR A 135 -13.25 -11.51 4.02
CA THR A 135 -12.53 -12.59 3.35
C THR A 135 -11.46 -13.17 4.29
N ARG A 136 -11.43 -14.50 4.48
CA ARG A 136 -10.39 -15.20 5.29
C ARG A 136 -8.97 -14.90 4.73
N PRO A 137 -7.93 -14.84 5.58
CA PRO A 137 -6.54 -14.65 5.13
C PRO A 137 -6.12 -15.71 4.10
N GLN A 138 -5.48 -15.27 3.02
CA GLN A 138 -5.29 -16.01 1.77
C GLN A 138 -4.02 -16.89 1.73
N SER A 139 -3.44 -17.29 2.88
CA SER A 139 -2.20 -18.08 2.88
C SER A 139 -2.37 -19.55 2.41
N LYS A 140 -3.61 -20.03 2.19
CA LYS A 140 -3.90 -21.42 1.82
C LYS A 140 -4.70 -21.63 0.52
N LEU A 141 -4.99 -20.59 -0.26
CA LEU A 141 -5.90 -20.69 -1.43
C LEU A 141 -5.16 -20.57 -2.78
N LYS A 142 -5.54 -21.40 -3.76
CA LYS A 142 -5.01 -21.35 -5.13
C LYS A 142 -5.46 -20.06 -5.83
N ARG A 143 -4.73 -19.65 -6.89
CA ARG A 143 -4.96 -18.37 -7.61
C ARG A 143 -6.42 -18.14 -8.01
N ASN A 144 -7.10 -19.17 -8.52
CA ASN A 144 -8.50 -19.08 -8.97
C ASN A 144 -9.48 -18.89 -7.79
N ASP A 145 -9.28 -19.61 -6.68
CA ASP A 145 -10.11 -19.46 -5.48
C ASP A 145 -9.98 -18.07 -4.85
N ARG A 146 -8.81 -17.42 -5.03
CA ARG A 146 -8.61 -16.04 -4.54
C ARG A 146 -9.40 -15.02 -5.35
N LEU A 147 -9.50 -15.19 -6.67
CA LEU A 147 -10.26 -14.28 -7.54
C LEU A 147 -11.75 -14.34 -7.16
N HIS A 148 -12.30 -15.55 -7.03
CA HIS A 148 -13.71 -15.74 -6.67
C HIS A 148 -14.04 -15.25 -5.24
N ASN A 149 -13.09 -15.37 -4.29
CA ASN A 149 -13.26 -14.83 -2.94
C ASN A 149 -13.23 -13.28 -2.84
N LEU A 150 -12.66 -12.60 -3.84
CA LEU A 150 -12.54 -11.13 -3.87
C LEU A 150 -13.65 -10.47 -4.71
N GLU A 151 -14.37 -11.22 -5.54
CA GLU A 151 -15.55 -10.75 -6.26
C GLU A 151 -16.61 -10.23 -5.28
N GLY A 152 -16.99 -8.95 -5.47
CA GLY A 152 -17.96 -8.26 -4.61
C GLY A 152 -17.46 -7.98 -3.18
N ALA A 153 -16.17 -8.18 -2.88
CA ALA A 153 -15.62 -7.87 -1.57
C ALA A 153 -15.32 -6.38 -1.37
N PHE A 154 -15.23 -5.61 -2.46
CA PHE A 154 -14.95 -4.19 -2.48
C PHE A 154 -16.04 -3.43 -3.24
N SER A 155 -16.29 -2.20 -2.84
CA SER A 155 -17.20 -1.28 -3.52
C SER A 155 -16.70 0.16 -3.41
N VAL A 156 -17.06 0.98 -4.39
CA VAL A 156 -16.99 2.44 -4.27
C VAL A 156 -18.18 2.91 -3.43
N SER A 157 -17.97 3.86 -2.53
CA SER A 157 -19.06 4.47 -1.75
C SER A 157 -20.11 5.09 -2.68
N PRO A 158 -21.42 4.91 -2.39
CA PRO A 158 -22.49 5.33 -3.30
C PRO A 158 -22.51 6.84 -3.55
N ASP A 159 -22.14 7.64 -2.55
CA ASP A 159 -22.23 9.11 -2.60
C ASP A 159 -20.92 9.79 -3.05
N VAL A 160 -19.98 9.03 -3.62
CA VAL A 160 -18.67 9.54 -4.06
C VAL A 160 -18.61 9.55 -5.58
N PHE A 161 -18.38 10.73 -6.14
CA PHE A 161 -18.12 10.91 -7.56
C PHE A 161 -16.61 10.82 -7.86
N VAL A 162 -16.21 9.82 -8.65
CA VAL A 162 -14.80 9.55 -9.00
C VAL A 162 -14.51 9.63 -10.49
N GLU A 163 -15.51 9.90 -11.32
CA GLU A 163 -15.37 9.94 -12.78
C GLU A 163 -14.36 11.02 -13.21
N GLY A 164 -13.53 10.69 -14.20
CA GLY A 164 -12.48 11.55 -14.74
C GLY A 164 -11.27 11.76 -13.81
N LYS A 165 -11.30 11.25 -12.57
CA LYS A 165 -10.23 11.47 -11.59
C LYS A 165 -8.97 10.64 -11.87
N ARG A 166 -7.86 11.09 -11.32
CA ARG A 166 -6.55 10.44 -11.33
C ARG A 166 -6.19 10.07 -9.89
N ILE A 167 -6.05 8.77 -9.61
CA ILE A 167 -5.95 8.24 -8.26
C ILE A 167 -4.60 7.59 -8.05
N LEU A 168 -3.97 7.88 -6.90
CA LEU A 168 -2.87 7.09 -6.36
C LEU A 168 -3.41 6.09 -5.33
N LEU A 169 -3.48 4.81 -5.68
CA LEU A 169 -3.87 3.73 -4.78
C LEU A 169 -2.69 3.27 -3.93
N VAL A 170 -2.88 3.24 -2.61
CA VAL A 170 -1.85 2.78 -1.66
C VAL A 170 -2.22 1.43 -1.09
N ASP A 171 -1.29 0.48 -1.13
CA ASP A 171 -1.39 -0.78 -0.37
C ASP A 171 -0.09 -1.05 0.39
N ASP A 172 -0.09 -1.99 1.34
CA ASP A 172 1.11 -2.27 2.12
C ASP A 172 2.16 -3.12 1.37
N VAL A 173 1.76 -4.29 0.88
CA VAL A 173 2.63 -5.25 0.20
C VAL A 173 1.93 -5.81 -1.03
N LEU A 174 2.57 -5.70 -2.18
CA LEU A 174 2.14 -6.39 -3.38
C LEU A 174 2.65 -7.83 -3.37
N THR A 175 1.75 -8.79 -3.17
CA THR A 175 2.07 -10.21 -3.40
C THR A 175 1.72 -10.59 -4.83
N THR A 176 0.43 -10.83 -5.07
CA THR A 176 -0.07 -11.11 -6.43
C THR A 176 -0.81 -9.94 -7.04
N GLY A 177 -0.86 -8.81 -6.34
CA GLY A 177 -1.61 -7.63 -6.74
C GLY A 177 -3.13 -7.82 -6.87
N THR A 178 -3.68 -8.98 -6.52
CA THR A 178 -5.12 -9.24 -6.68
C THR A 178 -5.97 -8.18 -5.96
N THR A 179 -5.61 -7.82 -4.72
CA THR A 179 -6.34 -6.81 -3.94
C THR A 179 -6.35 -5.43 -4.61
N ILE A 180 -5.16 -4.89 -4.91
CA ILE A 180 -5.03 -3.54 -5.49
C ILE A 180 -5.65 -3.49 -6.89
N ASN A 181 -5.51 -4.55 -7.70
CA ASN A 181 -6.08 -4.63 -9.03
C ASN A 181 -7.61 -4.78 -9.00
N THR A 182 -8.18 -5.48 -8.02
CA THR A 182 -9.64 -5.52 -7.81
C THR A 182 -10.17 -4.13 -7.42
N CYS A 183 -9.47 -3.40 -6.54
CA CYS A 183 -9.84 -2.04 -6.19
C CYS A 183 -9.75 -1.09 -7.39
N ALA A 184 -8.69 -1.22 -8.19
CA ALA A 184 -8.52 -0.44 -9.41
C ALA A 184 -9.61 -0.74 -10.44
N LYS A 185 -9.97 -2.02 -10.62
CA LYS A 185 -11.07 -2.42 -11.52
C LYS A 185 -12.37 -1.72 -11.19
N ILE A 186 -12.83 -1.77 -9.93
CA ILE A 186 -14.12 -1.14 -9.56
C ILE A 186 -14.09 0.38 -9.68
N LEU A 187 -12.92 1.01 -9.56
CA LEU A 187 -12.72 2.43 -9.79
C LEU A 187 -12.75 2.77 -11.29
N LYS A 188 -12.09 1.97 -12.14
CA LYS A 188 -12.17 2.07 -13.60
C LYS A 188 -13.61 1.88 -14.09
N ASP A 189 -14.34 0.92 -13.52
CA ASP A 189 -15.77 0.69 -13.81
C ASP A 189 -16.66 1.90 -13.41
N LYS A 190 -16.15 2.82 -12.57
CA LYS A 190 -16.79 4.10 -12.20
C LYS A 190 -16.23 5.31 -12.96
N GLY A 191 -15.47 5.08 -14.03
CA GLY A 191 -14.99 6.14 -14.92
C GLY A 191 -13.73 6.88 -14.44
N VAL A 192 -12.98 6.33 -13.48
CA VAL A 192 -11.67 6.89 -13.10
C VAL A 192 -10.72 6.85 -14.30
N ASN A 193 -10.12 7.99 -14.64
CA ASN A 193 -9.28 8.13 -15.83
C ASN A 193 -7.96 7.39 -15.67
N MET A 194 -7.24 7.63 -14.58
CA MET A 194 -5.90 7.08 -14.34
C MET A 194 -5.78 6.54 -12.91
N ILE A 195 -5.17 5.36 -12.77
CA ILE A 195 -4.94 4.72 -11.47
C ILE A 195 -3.51 4.23 -11.42
N TYR A 196 -2.71 4.80 -10.52
CA TYR A 196 -1.39 4.28 -10.19
C TYR A 196 -1.45 3.57 -8.85
N GLY A 197 -0.68 2.51 -8.69
CA GLY A 197 -0.51 1.80 -7.43
C GLY A 197 0.83 2.14 -6.79
N ILE A 198 0.87 2.28 -5.47
CA ILE A 198 2.11 2.40 -4.71
C ILE A 198 2.07 1.46 -3.50
N VAL A 199 3.15 0.72 -3.30
CA VAL A 199 3.32 -0.22 -2.19
C VAL A 199 4.67 -0.04 -1.52
N ILE A 200 4.77 -0.45 -0.25
CA ILE A 200 6.06 -0.47 0.45
C ILE A 200 6.98 -1.49 -0.20
N ALA A 201 6.46 -2.69 -0.41
CA ALA A 201 7.27 -3.81 -0.88
C ALA A 201 6.52 -4.73 -1.83
N ILE A 202 7.26 -5.37 -2.73
CA ILE A 202 6.78 -6.43 -3.60
C ILE A 202 7.38 -7.78 -3.20
N ALA A 203 6.53 -8.81 -3.09
CA ALA A 203 6.96 -10.18 -2.85
C ALA A 203 7.00 -10.91 -4.19
N GLU A 204 8.14 -10.85 -4.87
CA GLU A 204 8.40 -11.67 -6.06
C GLU A 204 8.48 -13.16 -5.66
N LYS A 205 8.06 -14.04 -6.57
CA LYS A 205 8.05 -15.50 -6.36
C LYS A 205 9.35 -16.14 -6.83
#